data_AF-A0A8K0J0C3-F1
#
_entry.id   AF-A0A8K0J0C3-F1
#
_cell.length_a   1.000
_cell.length_b   1.000
_cell.length_c   1.000
_cell.angle_alpha   90.00
_cell.angle_beta   90.00
_cell.angle_gamma   90.00
#
_symmetry.space_group_name_H-M   'P 1'
#
loop_
_entity.id
_entity.type
_entity.pdbx_description
1 polymer ?
#
loop_
_entity_poly.entity_id
_entity_poly.type
_entity_poly.pdbx_seq_one_letter_code
_entity_poly.pdbx_strand_id
1 'polypeptide(L)'
;NGVGEAQGGVAFAPVEFDSPDMTAGSSYSEGPAMTYMITAVPTLLSFDAGEPQTGTRVVDARSLLDKAFVTEWICNEARRRGGRGGGGGGGGAGLVSAFGGLFGGGKA
;
A
#
# COMPACT_ATOMS: atom_id res chain seq x y z
N ASN A 1 10.70 -0.03 -20.21
CA ASN A 1 9.47 -0.16 -19.40
C ASN A 1 9.87 -0.41 -17.96
N GLY A 2 9.31 0.35 -17.04
CA GLY A 2 9.47 0.18 -15.60
C GLY A 2 8.77 -1.08 -15.07
N VAL A 3 9.16 -1.53 -13.87
CA VAL A 3 8.50 -2.64 -13.19
C VAL A 3 7.06 -2.23 -12.84
N GLY A 4 6.09 -3.10 -13.14
CA GLY A 4 4.68 -2.82 -12.86
C GLY A 4 3.97 -1.93 -13.90
N GLU A 5 4.67 -1.36 -14.89
CA GLU A 5 4.05 -0.43 -15.86
C GLU A 5 2.91 -1.06 -16.65
N ALA A 6 3.08 -2.30 -17.11
CA ALA A 6 2.04 -3.02 -17.85
C ALA A 6 0.78 -3.29 -17.00
N GLN A 7 0.88 -3.14 -15.68
CA GLN A 7 -0.20 -3.35 -14.73
C GLN A 7 -0.84 -2.03 -14.24
N GLY A 8 -0.36 -0.87 -14.71
CA GLY A 8 -0.84 0.45 -14.30
C GLY A 8 0.21 1.33 -13.63
N GLY A 9 1.37 0.77 -13.27
CA GLY A 9 2.51 1.49 -12.71
C GLY A 9 2.32 2.01 -11.28
N VAL A 10 3.45 2.29 -10.63
CA VAL A 10 3.51 2.96 -9.33
C VAL A 10 4.52 4.10 -9.38
N ALA A 11 4.31 5.12 -8.55
CA ALA A 11 5.30 6.16 -8.31
C ALA A 11 6.15 5.77 -7.09
N PHE A 12 7.41 6.17 -7.07
CA PHE A 12 8.32 5.94 -5.95
C PHE A 12 8.73 7.27 -5.33
N ALA A 13 8.71 7.34 -4.01
CA ALA A 13 9.13 8.51 -3.23
C ALA A 13 9.97 8.04 -2.04
N PRO A 14 11.29 8.30 -2.03
CA PRO A 14 12.10 8.08 -0.84
C PRO A 14 11.75 9.13 0.22
N VAL A 15 11.73 8.71 1.47
CA VAL A 15 11.49 9.58 2.63
C VAL A 15 12.60 9.36 3.64
N GLU A 16 13.25 10.45 4.05
CA GLU A 16 14.26 10.45 5.10
C GLU A 16 13.56 10.58 6.45
N PHE A 17 13.56 9.49 7.23
CA PHE A 17 12.71 9.37 8.42
C PHE A 17 13.22 10.16 9.63
N ASP A 18 14.53 10.43 9.70
CA ASP A 18 15.20 11.21 10.74
C ASP A 18 15.32 12.70 10.40
N SER A 19 14.63 13.14 9.35
CA SER A 19 14.60 14.54 8.96
C SER A 19 13.78 15.40 9.95
N PRO A 20 14.13 16.68 10.14
CA PRO A 20 13.42 17.55 11.06
C PRO A 20 11.93 17.69 10.73
N ASP A 21 11.55 17.72 9.45
CA ASP A 21 10.17 17.83 8.98
C ASP A 21 9.32 16.59 9.30
N MET A 22 9.92 15.40 9.36
CA MET A 22 9.23 14.18 9.79
C MET A 22 9.03 14.12 11.32
N THR A 23 9.79 14.93 12.08
CA THR A 23 9.75 14.98 13.55
C THR A 23 9.12 16.28 14.09
N ALA A 24 8.82 17.26 13.22
CA ALA A 24 8.36 18.59 13.59
C ALA A 24 6.90 18.68 14.08
N GLY A 25 6.17 17.55 14.11
CA GLY A 25 4.84 17.48 14.72
C GLY A 25 4.89 17.76 16.22
N SER A 26 3.89 18.47 16.75
CA SER A 26 3.86 18.95 18.14
C SER A 26 3.70 17.84 19.19
N SER A 27 3.42 16.61 18.74
CA SER A 27 3.24 15.41 19.53
C SER A 27 3.83 14.19 18.81
N TYR A 28 4.42 13.25 19.56
CA TYR A 28 4.85 11.93 19.05
C TYR A 28 3.73 11.14 18.34
N SER A 29 2.45 11.46 18.61
CA SER A 29 1.29 10.82 17.97
C SER A 29 0.98 11.34 16.57
N GLU A 30 1.59 12.44 16.13
CA GLU A 30 1.33 13.09 14.83
C GLU A 30 2.40 12.74 13.77
N GLY A 31 3.47 12.04 14.16
CA GLY A 31 4.55 11.66 13.26
C GLY A 31 4.23 10.42 12.40
N PRO A 32 4.85 10.30 11.21
CA PRO A 32 4.62 9.19 10.27
C PRO A 32 4.92 7.81 10.87
N ALA A 33 5.77 7.76 11.90
CA ALA A 33 6.03 6.57 12.72
C ALA A 33 4.75 5.94 13.26
N MET A 34 3.94 6.73 13.95
CA MET A 34 2.70 6.25 14.58
C MET A 34 1.57 6.16 13.56
N THR A 35 1.44 7.16 12.67
CA THR A 35 0.38 7.23 11.66
C THR A 35 0.40 6.03 10.72
N TYR A 36 1.58 5.60 10.28
CA TYR A 36 1.76 4.49 9.34
C TYR A 36 2.31 3.22 9.99
N MET A 37 2.42 3.24 11.33
CA MET A 37 2.93 2.14 12.15
C MET A 37 4.33 1.67 11.67
N ILE A 38 5.21 2.61 11.36
CA ILE A 38 6.59 2.34 10.95
C ILE A 38 7.41 2.05 12.22
N THR A 39 7.83 0.79 12.37
CA THR A 39 8.55 0.31 13.57
C THR A 39 10.05 0.09 13.36
N ALA A 40 10.53 0.19 12.11
CA ALA A 40 11.92 -0.01 11.74
C ALA A 40 12.26 0.74 10.45
N VAL A 41 13.54 1.01 10.23
CA VAL A 41 14.08 1.54 8.97
C VAL A 41 15.04 0.51 8.39
N PRO A 42 15.00 0.21 7.08
CA PRO A 42 14.06 0.74 6.07
C PRO A 42 12.65 0.14 6.17
N THR A 43 11.65 0.88 5.68
CA THR A 43 10.27 0.40 5.51
C THR A 43 9.77 0.71 4.10
N LEU A 44 9.13 -0.25 3.45
CA LEU A 44 8.39 -0.07 2.20
C LEU A 44 6.89 -0.08 2.48
N LEU A 45 6.18 0.92 1.99
CA LEU A 45 4.74 1.11 2.20
C LEU A 45 4.10 1.64 0.90
N SER A 46 2.93 1.12 0.55
CA SER A 46 2.16 1.66 -0.57
C SER A 46 1.05 2.60 -0.11
N PHE A 47 0.72 3.55 -0.99
CA PHE A 47 -0.40 4.46 -0.85
C PHE A 47 -1.33 4.30 -2.05
N ASP A 48 -2.62 4.43 -1.81
CA ASP A 48 -3.63 4.44 -2.87
C ASP A 48 -4.74 5.42 -2.56
N ALA A 49 -5.08 6.26 -3.53
CA ALA A 49 -6.01 7.38 -3.37
C ALA A 49 -5.77 8.24 -2.10
N GLY A 50 -4.50 8.37 -1.68
CA GLY A 50 -4.11 9.11 -0.46
C GLY A 50 -4.09 8.28 0.82
N GLU A 51 -4.59 7.04 0.79
CA GLU A 51 -4.70 6.18 1.96
C GLU A 51 -3.51 5.19 2.08
N PRO A 52 -2.90 5.07 3.27
CA PRO A 52 -1.82 4.10 3.50
C PRO A 52 -2.37 2.68 3.48
N GLN A 53 -1.68 1.79 2.78
CA GLN A 53 -2.03 0.37 2.76
C GLN A 53 -1.17 -0.37 3.78
N THR A 54 -1.48 -0.21 5.07
CA THR A 54 -0.66 -0.77 6.16
C THR A 54 -0.50 -2.29 6.07
N GLY A 55 -1.43 -3.01 5.44
CA GLY A 55 -1.35 -4.45 5.18
C GLY A 55 -0.29 -4.86 4.14
N THR A 56 0.24 -3.93 3.35
CA THR A 56 1.29 -4.19 2.33
C THR A 56 2.69 -3.82 2.85
N ARG A 57 2.78 -3.32 4.09
CA ARG A 57 4.02 -2.82 4.69
C ARG A 57 5.07 -3.92 4.81
N VAL A 58 6.29 -3.61 4.38
CA VAL A 58 7.47 -4.48 4.53
C VAL A 58 8.51 -3.75 5.36
N VAL A 59 8.87 -4.33 6.51
CA VAL A 59 9.89 -3.80 7.43
C VAL A 59 11.17 -4.65 7.47
N ASP A 60 11.14 -5.84 6.87
CA ASP A 60 12.30 -6.73 6.83
C ASP A 60 13.29 -6.30 5.76
N ALA A 61 14.45 -5.81 6.19
CA ALA A 61 15.51 -5.35 5.30
C ALA A 61 16.02 -6.45 4.36
N ARG A 62 15.98 -7.73 4.76
CA ARG A 62 16.42 -8.84 3.89
C ARG A 62 15.48 -9.01 2.70
N SER A 63 14.18 -8.98 2.95
CA SER A 63 13.15 -8.98 1.90
C SER A 63 13.32 -7.80 0.94
N LEU A 64 13.64 -6.61 1.45
CA LEU A 64 13.86 -5.41 0.61
C LEU A 64 15.12 -5.47 -0.25
N LEU A 65 16.11 -6.28 0.11
CA LEU A 65 17.30 -6.55 -0.72
C LEU A 65 17.03 -7.62 -1.79
N ASP A 66 15.97 -8.42 -1.64
CA ASP A 66 15.57 -9.41 -2.64
C ASP A 66 14.83 -8.72 -3.80
N LYS A 67 15.55 -8.59 -4.92
CA LYS A 67 15.02 -8.00 -6.15
C LYS A 67 13.77 -8.71 -6.66
N ALA A 68 13.69 -10.04 -6.56
CA ALA A 68 12.54 -10.79 -7.05
C ALA A 68 11.30 -10.45 -6.22
N PHE A 69 11.45 -10.47 -4.89
CA PHE A 69 10.41 -10.06 -3.95
C PHE A 69 9.92 -8.63 -4.23
N VAL A 70 10.82 -7.65 -4.32
CA VAL A 70 10.44 -6.25 -4.56
C VAL A 70 9.78 -6.08 -5.93
N THR A 71 10.24 -6.81 -6.95
CA THR A 71 9.63 -6.79 -8.29
C THR A 71 8.20 -7.28 -8.26
N GLU A 72 7.94 -8.40 -7.59
CA GLU A 72 6.59 -8.95 -7.43
C GLU A 72 5.69 -8.01 -6.62
N TRP A 73 6.21 -7.47 -5.51
CA TRP A 73 5.50 -6.50 -4.67
C TRP A 73 5.05 -5.28 -5.50
N ILE A 74 5.95 -4.68 -6.28
CA ILE A 74 5.64 -3.55 -7.17
C ILE A 74 4.57 -3.93 -8.20
N CYS A 75 4.69 -5.10 -8.83
CA CYS A 75 3.72 -5.56 -9.82
C CYS A 75 2.31 -5.73 -9.20
N ASN A 76 2.24 -6.25 -7.98
CA ASN A 76 0.97 -6.43 -7.27
C ASN A 76 0.34 -5.08 -6.89
N GLU A 77 1.13 -4.12 -6.41
CA GLU A 77 0.63 -2.77 -6.11
C GLU A 77 0.16 -2.02 -7.35
N ALA A 78 0.88 -2.17 -8.48
CA ALA A 78 0.44 -1.60 -9.75
C ALA A 78 -0.91 -2.17 -10.20
N ARG A 79 -1.09 -3.51 -10.13
CA ARG A 79 -2.36 -4.18 -10.49
C ARG A 79 -3.52 -3.68 -9.64
N ARG A 80 -3.29 -3.45 -8.35
CA ARG A 80 -4.31 -2.99 -7.40
C ARG A 80 -4.91 -1.64 -7.83
N ARG A 81 -4.09 -0.74 -8.38
CA ARG A 81 -4.56 0.54 -8.94
C ARG A 81 -5.15 0.42 -10.34
N GLY A 82 -4.62 -0.47 -11.18
CA GLY A 82 -5.11 -0.70 -12.55
C GLY A 82 -6.57 -1.17 -12.63
N GLY A 83 -7.15 -1.68 -11.54
CA GLY A 83 -8.55 -2.07 -11.46
C GLY A 83 -9.53 -0.93 -11.15
N ARG A 84 -9.04 0.27 -10.79
CA ARG A 84 -9.90 1.41 -10.41
C ARG A 84 -9.90 2.45 -11.54
N GLY A 85 -10.54 2.08 -12.64
CA GLY A 85 -10.79 3.00 -13.75
C GLY A 85 -11.56 4.23 -13.27
N GLY A 86 -10.99 5.41 -13.46
CA GLY A 86 -11.73 6.67 -13.35
C GLY A 86 -12.67 6.84 -14.53
N GLY A 87 -13.97 7.01 -14.26
CA GLY A 87 -14.95 7.42 -15.29
C GLY A 87 -16.35 6.85 -15.08
N GLY A 88 -17.26 7.68 -14.55
CA GLY A 88 -18.67 7.82 -14.96
C GLY A 88 -19.59 6.59 -15.00
N GLY A 89 -20.57 6.58 -14.08
CA GLY A 89 -21.97 6.22 -14.36
C GLY A 89 -22.34 4.73 -14.45
N GLY A 90 -23.35 4.34 -13.68
CA GLY A 90 -24.14 3.13 -13.92
C GLY A 90 -23.93 2.03 -12.89
N GLY A 91 -24.97 1.75 -12.11
CA GLY A 91 -24.98 0.69 -11.10
C GLY A 91 -24.79 -0.71 -11.69
N GLY A 92 -24.28 -1.62 -10.87
CA GLY A 92 -24.21 -3.04 -11.19
C GLY A 92 -23.03 -3.74 -10.53
N ALA A 93 -23.34 -4.49 -9.47
CA ALA A 93 -22.66 -5.69 -8.97
C ALA A 93 -21.17 -5.90 -9.33
N GLY A 94 -20.29 -5.76 -8.33
CA GLY A 94 -18.88 -6.17 -8.44
C GLY A 94 -18.04 -5.93 -7.19
N LEU A 95 -18.61 -6.12 -5.99
CA LEU A 95 -17.86 -6.10 -4.73
C LEU A 95 -17.90 -7.49 -4.09
N VAL A 96 -16.95 -8.35 -4.45
CA VAL A 96 -16.44 -9.53 -3.73
C VAL A 96 -15.37 -10.13 -4.65
N SER A 97 -14.16 -10.53 -4.28
CA SER A 97 -13.49 -10.75 -3.01
C SER A 97 -12.01 -10.94 -3.35
N ALA A 98 -11.09 -10.37 -2.58
CA ALA A 98 -9.71 -10.87 -2.55
C ALA A 98 -9.29 -11.35 -1.15
N PHE A 99 -9.73 -10.73 -0.06
CA PHE A 99 -9.53 -11.29 1.29
C PHE A 99 -10.62 -10.78 2.24
N GLY A 100 -11.55 -11.65 2.64
CA GLY A 100 -12.58 -11.31 3.63
C GLY A 100 -13.70 -12.35 3.67
N GLY A 101 -13.65 -13.23 4.66
CA GLY A 101 -14.62 -14.28 4.89
C GLY A 101 -16.07 -13.78 4.96
N LEU A 102 -16.83 -14.24 3.97
CA LEU A 102 -18.24 -14.59 3.95
C LEU A 102 -18.93 -14.68 5.33
N PHE A 103 -19.85 -13.75 5.60
CA PHE A 103 -20.98 -13.94 6.51
C PHE A 103 -21.83 -15.11 6.00
N GLY A 104 -21.78 -16.25 6.70
CA GLY A 104 -22.64 -17.41 6.46
C GLY A 104 -23.92 -17.30 7.29
N GLY A 105 -24.99 -16.80 6.66
CA GLY A 105 -26.33 -16.75 7.21
C GLY A 105 -26.94 -18.14 7.44
N GLY A 106 -27.90 -18.18 8.38
CA GLY A 106 -28.60 -19.38 8.79
C GLY A 106 -29.50 -20.02 7.74
N LYS A 107 -29.95 -21.22 8.06
CA LYS A 107 -31.13 -21.87 7.50
C LYS A 107 -31.76 -22.86 8.50
N ALA A 108 -33.09 -22.89 8.42
CA ALA A 108 -34.07 -23.86 8.91
C ALA A 108 -34.32 -23.94 10.43
#